data_AF-A0A2C9M7M4-F1
#
_entry.id   AF-A0A2C9M7M4-F1
#
_cell.length_a   1.000
_cell.length_b   1.000
_cell.length_c   1.000
_cell.angle_alpha   90.00
_cell.angle_beta   90.00
_cell.angle_gamma   90.00
#
_symmetry.space_group_name_H-M   'P 1'
#
loop_
_entity.id
_entity.type
_entity.pdbx_description
1 polymer ?
#
loop_
_entity_poly.entity_id
_entity_poly.type
_entity_poly.pdbx_seq_one_letter_code
_entity_poly.pdbx_strand_id
1 'polypeptide(L)'
;MCILAPKSRPTECIQYNCKNKEDNDYPACIPECQQGYFYSCVNEFAYKRECALGWFIDANNKPYTERLIYDPAKGSCEYDVPSCPRDQNSGPLIDTNPTQKTPTATESCVRDKSCEGFKDGFYPPCDAECCNAQYYECSNHKTMELECNFGWFLDANNQRYIEKLIYDPIRKTCEYSAPSCSRGQIPAPELPATTTTTPEPTTTT
;
A
#
# COMPACT_ATOMS: atom_id res chain seq x y z
N MET A 1 13.21 41.52 -8.31
CA MET A 1 13.07 40.05 -8.17
C MET A 1 13.70 39.67 -6.84
N CYS A 2 12.93 39.20 -5.86
CA CYS A 2 13.49 38.67 -4.62
C CYS A 2 13.86 37.22 -4.85
N ILE A 3 15.16 36.92 -4.88
CA ILE A 3 15.65 35.54 -4.88
C ILE A 3 15.62 35.10 -3.41
N LEU A 4 14.57 34.36 -3.02
CA LEU A 4 14.57 33.70 -1.71
C LEU A 4 15.70 32.67 -1.72
N ALA A 5 16.65 32.82 -0.79
CA ALA A 5 17.68 31.82 -0.59
C ALA A 5 17.01 30.47 -0.26
N PRO A 6 17.52 29.33 -0.78
CA PRO A 6 16.97 28.03 -0.48
C PRO A 6 17.05 27.79 1.03
N LYS A 7 15.90 27.57 1.66
CA LYS A 7 15.81 27.23 3.09
C LYS A 7 16.55 25.91 3.31
N SER A 8 17.57 25.90 4.19
CA SER A 8 18.33 24.69 4.51
C SER A 8 17.40 23.63 5.12
N ARG A 9 17.43 22.41 4.59
CA ARG A 9 16.62 21.31 5.11
C ARG A 9 17.16 20.80 6.46
N PRO A 10 16.29 20.40 7.39
CA PRO A 10 16.70 19.89 8.68
C PRO A 10 17.35 18.50 8.56
N THR A 11 18.56 18.35 9.09
CA THR A 11 19.32 17.09 9.07
C THR A 11 19.22 16.28 10.37
N GLU A 12 18.64 16.87 11.42
CA GLU A 12 18.48 16.24 12.72
C GLU A 12 17.33 15.22 12.67
N CYS A 13 17.58 14.00 13.16
CA CYS A 13 16.54 12.97 13.25
C CYS A 13 15.57 13.24 14.40
N ILE A 14 14.34 12.72 14.29
CA ILE A 14 13.33 12.80 15.36
C ILE A 14 12.66 11.43 15.63
N GLN A 15 12.14 11.26 16.86
CA GLN A 15 11.46 10.05 17.34
C GLN A 15 9.93 10.23 17.47
N TYR A 16 9.25 10.92 16.54
CA TYR A 16 7.80 11.31 16.57
C TYR A 16 7.47 12.69 17.21
N ASN A 17 8.44 13.49 17.65
CA ASN A 17 8.14 14.79 18.26
C ASN A 17 8.49 15.97 17.35
N CYS A 18 7.48 16.71 16.89
CA CYS A 18 7.61 17.91 16.07
C CYS A 18 7.49 19.22 16.86
N LYS A 19 7.48 19.18 18.19
CA LYS A 19 7.38 20.39 19.02
C LYS A 19 8.57 21.31 18.79
N ASN A 20 8.30 22.59 18.51
CA ASN A 20 9.30 23.59 18.11
C ASN A 20 10.13 23.21 16.87
N LYS A 21 9.67 22.25 16.06
CA LYS A 21 10.23 21.98 14.74
C LYS A 21 9.39 22.75 13.71
N GLU A 22 10.03 23.15 12.62
CA GLU A 22 9.32 23.79 11.52
C GLU A 22 8.56 22.75 10.70
N ASP A 23 7.60 23.21 9.89
CA ASP A 23 6.89 22.32 8.98
C ASP A 23 7.85 21.85 7.87
N ASN A 24 8.20 20.55 7.90
CA ASN A 24 9.12 19.91 6.96
C ASN A 24 9.11 18.38 7.12
N ASP A 25 9.86 17.69 6.28
CA ASP A 25 10.16 16.27 6.39
C ASP A 25 11.50 16.05 7.12
N TYR A 26 11.45 15.24 8.16
CA TYR A 26 12.55 14.92 9.06
C TYR A 26 12.89 13.43 9.00
N PRO A 27 14.19 13.06 9.01
CA PRO A 27 14.56 11.66 9.10
C PRO A 27 14.13 11.07 10.45
N ALA A 28 13.67 9.83 10.46
CA ALA A 28 13.49 9.13 11.73
C ALA A 28 14.86 8.85 12.38
N CYS A 29 14.90 8.63 13.69
CA CYS A 29 16.12 8.15 14.33
C CYS A 29 16.26 6.63 14.17
N ILE A 30 17.48 6.10 14.39
CA ILE A 30 17.72 4.65 14.44
C ILE A 30 16.90 4.04 15.59
N PRO A 31 16.24 2.87 15.40
CA PRO A 31 16.30 2.00 14.22
C PRO A 31 15.27 2.32 13.12
N GLU A 32 14.33 3.24 13.34
CA GLU A 32 13.21 3.48 12.43
C GLU A 32 13.63 4.00 11.05
N CYS A 33 14.69 4.79 10.95
CA CYS A 33 15.18 5.22 9.63
C CYS A 33 15.72 4.05 8.79
N GLN A 34 16.30 3.02 9.42
CA GLN A 34 16.77 1.83 8.72
C GLN A 34 15.59 1.00 8.18
N GLN A 35 14.44 1.10 8.84
CA GLN A 35 13.17 0.53 8.38
C GLN A 35 12.51 1.39 7.28
N GLY A 36 13.14 2.50 6.87
CA GLY A 36 12.65 3.39 5.82
C GLY A 36 11.54 4.33 6.25
N TYR A 37 11.44 4.65 7.55
CA TYR A 37 10.51 5.64 8.05
C TYR A 37 11.10 7.05 8.08
N PHE A 38 10.24 8.04 7.89
CA PHE A 38 10.51 9.46 8.14
C PHE A 38 9.26 10.14 8.70
N TYR A 39 9.40 11.37 9.15
CA TYR A 39 8.31 12.12 9.78
C TYR A 39 8.06 13.43 9.03
N SER A 40 6.82 13.64 8.60
CA SER A 40 6.39 14.96 8.14
C SER A 40 5.84 15.74 9.35
N CYS A 41 6.44 16.87 9.68
CA CYS A 41 5.93 17.80 10.68
C CYS A 41 5.00 18.82 10.02
N VAL A 42 3.79 18.98 10.54
CA VAL A 42 2.84 20.02 10.13
C VAL A 42 2.14 20.57 11.36
N ASN A 43 2.29 21.86 11.64
CA ASN A 43 1.75 22.53 12.84
C ASN A 43 2.11 21.79 14.15
N GLU A 44 3.38 21.40 14.30
CA GLU A 44 3.90 20.63 15.44
C GLU A 44 3.35 19.19 15.59
N PHE A 45 2.51 18.71 14.64
CA PHE A 45 2.08 17.31 14.59
C PHE A 45 3.01 16.49 13.71
N ALA A 46 3.42 15.32 14.21
CA ALA A 46 4.24 14.36 13.48
C ALA A 46 3.37 13.34 12.75
N TYR A 47 3.57 13.22 11.44
CA TYR A 47 2.97 12.18 10.63
C TYR A 47 4.07 11.20 10.22
N LYS A 48 3.96 9.94 10.68
CA LYS A 48 4.86 8.88 10.26
C LYS A 48 4.62 8.56 8.78
N ARG A 49 5.69 8.53 8.00
CA ARG A 49 5.68 8.26 6.56
C ARG A 49 6.65 7.14 6.26
N GLU A 50 6.41 6.49 5.14
CA GLU A 50 7.24 5.40 4.65
C GLU A 50 7.84 5.76 3.31
N CYS A 51 9.12 5.46 3.15
CA CYS A 51 9.73 5.44 1.84
C CYS A 51 9.22 4.25 1.00
N ALA A 52 9.26 4.43 -0.31
CA ALA A 52 8.96 3.37 -1.27
C ALA A 52 9.96 2.20 -1.13
N LEU A 53 9.56 1.03 -1.65
CA LEU A 53 10.44 -0.12 -1.76
C LEU A 53 11.47 0.08 -2.88
N GLY A 54 12.72 -0.26 -2.60
CA GLY A 54 13.82 -0.39 -3.55
C GLY A 54 14.25 -1.85 -3.70
N TRP A 55 15.00 -2.12 -4.77
CA TRP A 55 15.59 -3.44 -5.04
C TRP A 55 17.07 -3.45 -4.65
N PHE A 56 17.45 -4.44 -3.87
CA PHE A 56 18.80 -4.61 -3.33
C PHE A 56 19.34 -5.99 -3.72
N ILE A 57 20.65 -6.14 -3.65
CA ILE A 57 21.37 -7.40 -3.86
C ILE A 57 22.19 -7.64 -2.61
N ASP A 58 22.02 -8.81 -1.98
CA ASP A 58 22.78 -9.17 -0.79
C ASP A 58 24.22 -9.61 -1.13
N ALA A 59 25.01 -9.91 -0.11
CA ALA A 59 26.39 -10.38 -0.28
C ALA A 59 26.52 -11.71 -1.08
N ASN A 60 25.42 -12.47 -1.23
CA ASN A 60 25.35 -13.72 -1.98
C ASN A 60 24.75 -13.55 -3.38
N ASN A 61 24.60 -12.32 -3.88
CA ASN A 61 23.93 -11.98 -5.14
C ASN A 61 22.43 -12.33 -5.19
N LYS A 62 21.77 -12.49 -4.05
CA LYS A 62 20.32 -12.73 -4.00
C LYS A 62 19.58 -11.39 -4.02
N PRO A 63 18.64 -11.16 -4.95
CA PRO A 63 17.83 -9.97 -4.96
C PRO A 63 16.83 -10.00 -3.79
N TYR A 64 16.61 -8.84 -3.17
CA TYR A 64 15.58 -8.63 -2.17
C TYR A 64 15.00 -7.21 -2.28
N THR A 65 13.82 -6.99 -1.69
CA THR A 65 13.19 -5.67 -1.62
C THR A 65 13.22 -5.16 -0.20
N GLU A 66 13.52 -3.88 -0.03
CA GLU A 66 13.50 -3.19 1.26
C GLU A 66 13.13 -1.73 1.05
N ARG A 67 12.63 -1.03 2.07
CA ARG A 67 12.30 0.40 1.94
C ARG A 67 13.57 1.22 1.75
N LEU A 68 13.51 2.25 0.91
CA LEU A 68 14.55 3.27 0.78
C LEU A 68 14.67 4.09 2.09
N ILE A 69 15.74 4.86 2.24
CA ILE A 69 15.99 5.69 3.44
C ILE A 69 15.84 7.16 3.06
N TYR A 70 15.12 7.94 3.87
CA TYR A 70 14.96 9.38 3.62
C TYR A 70 16.28 10.14 3.84
N ASP A 71 16.76 10.79 2.79
CA ASP A 71 17.90 11.70 2.81
C ASP A 71 17.42 13.14 3.03
N PRO A 72 17.62 13.74 4.22
CA PRO A 72 17.21 15.11 4.48
C PRO A 72 17.94 16.14 3.62
N ALA A 73 19.16 15.85 3.14
CA ALA A 73 19.91 16.79 2.33
C ALA A 73 19.29 16.96 0.94
N LYS A 74 18.77 15.87 0.37
CA LYS A 74 18.08 15.87 -0.94
C LYS A 74 16.58 16.11 -0.81
N GLY A 75 15.98 15.69 0.30
CA GLY A 75 14.53 15.68 0.48
C GLY A 75 13.84 14.57 -0.27
N SER A 76 14.50 13.42 -0.39
CA SER A 76 14.04 12.26 -1.16
C SER A 76 14.45 10.98 -0.47
N CYS A 77 13.77 9.89 -0.81
CA CYS A 77 14.16 8.55 -0.35
C CYS A 77 15.23 7.98 -1.29
N GLU A 78 16.35 7.53 -0.73
CA GLU A 78 17.56 7.09 -1.42
C GLU A 78 17.96 5.68 -0.99
N TYR A 79 18.82 5.03 -1.79
CA TYR A 79 19.33 3.69 -1.49
C TYR A 79 20.33 3.70 -0.33
N ASP A 80 21.19 4.73 -0.30
CA ASP A 80 22.27 4.89 0.67
C ASP A 80 22.26 6.32 1.21
N VAL A 81 22.19 6.43 2.54
CA VAL A 81 22.09 7.70 3.26
C VAL A 81 23.08 7.65 4.42
N PRO A 82 24.18 8.42 4.39
CA PRO A 82 25.23 8.36 5.41
C PRO A 82 24.74 8.65 6.84
N SER A 83 23.68 9.44 6.99
CA SER A 83 23.09 9.76 8.31
C SER A 83 22.28 8.63 8.92
N CYS A 84 21.93 7.60 8.15
CA CYS A 84 21.27 6.40 8.64
C CYS A 84 21.78 5.18 7.86
N PRO A 85 22.99 4.70 8.18
CA PRO A 85 23.57 3.55 7.49
C PRO A 85 22.72 2.30 7.76
N ARG A 86 22.48 1.49 6.73
CA ARG A 86 21.91 0.15 6.92
C ARG A 86 22.95 -0.75 7.59
N ASP A 87 22.48 -1.63 8.47
CA ASP A 87 23.30 -2.76 8.86
C ASP A 87 23.35 -3.73 7.68
N GLN A 88 24.54 -3.92 7.10
CA GLN A 88 24.72 -4.83 5.97
C GLN A 88 24.45 -6.30 6.34
N ASN A 89 24.35 -6.61 7.63
CA ASN A 89 24.03 -7.93 8.15
C ASN A 89 22.56 -8.10 8.52
N SER A 90 21.78 -7.01 8.62
CA SER A 90 20.33 -7.14 8.75
C SER A 90 19.79 -7.48 7.38
N GLY A 91 19.55 -8.77 7.14
CA GLY A 91 18.81 -9.24 5.97
C GLY A 91 17.43 -8.54 5.86
N PRO A 92 16.64 -8.82 4.82
CA PRO A 92 15.42 -8.08 4.51
C PRO A 92 14.54 -7.88 5.74
N LEU A 93 14.44 -6.63 6.23
CA LEU A 93 13.55 -6.20 7.31
C LEU A 93 12.13 -6.08 6.78
N ILE A 94 11.61 -7.11 6.12
CA ILE A 94 10.18 -7.18 5.83
C ILE A 94 9.54 -7.71 7.10
N ASP A 95 9.02 -6.80 7.92
CA ASP A 95 8.09 -7.17 8.98
C ASP A 95 6.81 -7.69 8.30
N THR A 96 6.81 -8.98 8.00
CA THR A 96 5.69 -9.64 7.33
C THR A 96 4.45 -9.77 8.22
N ASN A 97 4.39 -9.22 9.45
CA ASN A 97 3.28 -9.60 10.33
C ASN A 97 3.00 -8.67 11.54
N PRO A 98 2.10 -7.68 11.44
CA PRO A 98 1.07 -7.57 12.45
C PRO A 98 0.10 -8.71 12.20
N THR A 99 0.02 -9.67 13.12
CA THR A 99 -0.96 -10.77 13.07
C THR A 99 -2.36 -10.20 13.22
N GLN A 100 -2.88 -9.65 12.12
CA GLN A 100 -4.24 -9.18 12.01
C GLN A 100 -5.10 -10.42 11.84
N LYS A 101 -5.62 -10.88 12.97
CA LYS A 101 -6.59 -11.96 13.13
C LYS A 101 -7.49 -12.05 11.90
N THR A 102 -7.31 -13.08 11.08
CA THR A 102 -8.08 -13.33 9.85
C THR A 102 -9.56 -13.21 10.17
N PRO A 103 -10.25 -12.17 9.69
CA PRO A 103 -11.69 -12.08 9.87
C PRO A 103 -12.32 -13.23 9.09
N THR A 104 -13.18 -13.99 9.75
CA THR A 104 -14.05 -14.97 9.10
C THR A 104 -14.86 -14.24 8.02
N ALA A 105 -14.55 -14.56 6.76
CA ALA A 105 -14.99 -13.83 5.59
C ALA A 105 -16.50 -13.97 5.35
N THR A 106 -17.19 -12.84 5.31
CA THR A 106 -18.48 -12.72 4.60
C THR A 106 -18.62 -11.43 3.80
N GLU A 107 -17.69 -10.47 3.92
CA GLU A 107 -17.71 -9.22 3.16
C GLU A 107 -16.38 -9.05 2.42
N SER A 108 -16.38 -9.36 1.13
CA SER A 108 -15.16 -9.56 0.34
C SER A 108 -14.75 -8.34 -0.51
N CYS A 109 -15.59 -7.32 -0.65
CA CYS A 109 -15.34 -6.13 -1.48
C CYS A 109 -16.32 -5.00 -1.14
N VAL A 110 -15.98 -3.73 -1.47
CA VAL A 110 -16.82 -2.53 -1.28
C VAL A 110 -17.64 -2.24 -2.54
N ARG A 111 -18.96 -2.09 -2.40
CA ARG A 111 -19.86 -1.54 -3.46
C ARG A 111 -20.05 -0.05 -3.25
N ASP A 112 -20.25 0.68 -4.35
CA ASP A 112 -20.62 2.11 -4.35
C ASP A 112 -19.63 3.04 -3.62
N LYS A 113 -18.37 2.62 -3.46
CA LYS A 113 -17.31 3.37 -2.77
C LYS A 113 -17.64 3.74 -1.31
N SER A 114 -18.49 2.95 -0.64
CA SER A 114 -18.92 3.22 0.73
C SER A 114 -18.47 2.14 1.70
N CYS A 115 -17.83 2.54 2.79
CA CYS A 115 -17.49 1.69 3.93
C CYS A 115 -18.67 1.49 4.91
N GLU A 116 -19.89 1.85 4.53
CA GLU A 116 -21.07 1.63 5.36
C GLU A 116 -21.32 0.14 5.57
N GLY A 117 -21.34 -0.30 6.83
CA GLY A 117 -21.46 -1.73 7.20
C GLY A 117 -20.13 -2.49 7.24
N PHE A 118 -19.05 -1.93 6.68
CA PHE A 118 -17.72 -2.56 6.70
C PHE A 118 -16.97 -2.24 8.00
N LYS A 119 -16.21 -3.22 8.49
CA LYS A 119 -15.25 -2.99 9.59
C LYS A 119 -14.05 -2.19 9.10
N ASP A 120 -13.32 -1.57 10.02
CA ASP A 120 -12.06 -0.93 9.68
C ASP A 120 -11.08 -1.93 9.04
N GLY A 121 -10.49 -1.56 7.91
CA GLY A 121 -9.67 -2.45 7.11
C GLY A 121 -9.54 -2.01 5.66
N PHE A 122 -8.94 -2.89 4.84
CA PHE A 122 -8.71 -2.64 3.43
C PHE A 122 -9.54 -3.59 2.57
N TYR A 123 -10.17 -3.06 1.52
CA TYR A 123 -11.14 -3.78 0.70
C TYR A 123 -10.97 -3.46 -0.78
N PRO A 124 -11.10 -4.45 -1.68
CA PRO A 124 -11.10 -4.21 -3.11
C PRO A 124 -12.47 -3.64 -3.57
N PRO A 125 -12.55 -3.03 -4.76
CA PRO A 125 -13.81 -2.71 -5.42
C PRO A 125 -14.55 -4.00 -5.83
N CYS A 126 -15.88 -4.02 -5.75
CA CYS A 126 -16.66 -5.19 -6.20
C CYS A 126 -16.90 -5.28 -7.71
N ASP A 127 -16.85 -4.14 -8.40
CA ASP A 127 -17.05 -3.98 -9.84
C ASP A 127 -15.74 -4.18 -10.63
N ALA A 128 -14.62 -4.15 -9.93
CA ALA A 128 -13.34 -4.56 -10.44
C ALA A 128 -13.33 -6.07 -10.71
N GLU A 129 -13.01 -6.48 -11.94
CA GLU A 129 -12.27 -7.74 -12.09
C GLU A 129 -11.14 -7.69 -11.06
N CYS A 130 -10.95 -8.73 -10.23
CA CYS A 130 -10.16 -8.68 -8.98
C CYS A 130 -8.73 -8.10 -9.10
N CYS A 131 -8.26 -7.76 -10.29
CA CYS A 131 -6.97 -7.17 -10.62
C CYS A 131 -6.94 -5.63 -10.71
N ASN A 132 -7.67 -4.87 -9.90
CA ASN A 132 -7.53 -3.41 -9.93
C ASN A 132 -6.42 -2.92 -8.99
N ALA A 133 -5.73 -1.87 -9.43
CA ALA A 133 -4.78 -1.14 -8.60
C ALA A 133 -5.47 -0.33 -7.50
N GLN A 134 -6.77 -0.05 -7.65
CA GLN A 134 -7.56 0.71 -6.68
C GLN A 134 -8.06 -0.20 -5.56
N TYR A 135 -8.00 0.30 -4.33
CA TYR A 135 -8.57 -0.34 -3.15
C TYR A 135 -9.07 0.74 -2.17
N TYR A 136 -9.84 0.34 -1.17
CA TYR A 136 -10.42 1.24 -0.19
C TYR A 136 -9.89 0.93 1.19
N GLU A 137 -9.57 1.98 1.95
CA GLU A 137 -9.35 1.91 3.39
C GLU A 137 -10.62 2.41 4.09
N CYS A 138 -11.18 1.56 4.94
CA CYS A 138 -12.26 1.92 5.84
C CYS A 138 -11.67 2.23 7.21
N SER A 139 -11.94 3.44 7.73
CA SER A 139 -11.62 3.81 9.10
C SER A 139 -12.74 4.65 9.71
N ASN A 140 -13.36 4.16 10.77
CA ASN A 140 -14.49 4.80 11.46
C ASN A 140 -15.63 5.18 10.50
N HIS A 141 -16.01 4.25 9.61
CA HIS A 141 -17.01 4.44 8.55
C HIS A 141 -16.65 5.50 7.49
N LYS A 142 -15.43 6.04 7.49
CA LYS A 142 -14.94 6.86 6.38
C LYS A 142 -14.25 5.98 5.35
N THR A 143 -14.57 6.22 4.09
CA THR A 143 -13.87 5.61 2.96
C THR A 143 -12.71 6.49 2.52
N MET A 144 -11.52 5.92 2.41
CA MET A 144 -10.40 6.47 1.66
C MET A 144 -10.15 5.62 0.42
N GLU A 145 -10.24 6.23 -0.76
CA GLU A 145 -9.83 5.59 -2.02
C GLU A 145 -8.31 5.66 -2.13
N LEU A 146 -7.69 4.50 -2.24
CA LEU A 146 -6.25 4.32 -2.34
C LEU A 146 -5.92 3.64 -3.66
N GLU A 147 -4.68 3.82 -4.09
CA GLU A 147 -4.20 3.21 -5.31
C GLU A 147 -2.81 2.62 -5.11
N CYS A 148 -2.64 1.41 -5.61
CA CYS A 148 -1.38 0.71 -5.58
C CYS A 148 -0.33 1.50 -6.37
N ASN A 149 0.86 1.60 -5.75
CA ASN A 149 2.01 2.21 -6.39
C ASN A 149 2.46 1.40 -7.62
N PHE A 150 3.28 2.04 -8.45
CA PHE A 150 3.95 1.35 -9.54
C PHE A 150 5.12 0.50 -9.02
N GLY A 151 5.26 -0.69 -9.58
CA GLY A 151 6.41 -1.57 -9.41
C GLY A 151 7.34 -1.51 -10.63
N TRP A 152 8.61 -1.86 -10.41
CA TRP A 152 9.58 -2.06 -11.48
C TRP A 152 9.80 -3.55 -11.72
N PHE A 153 9.75 -3.95 -12.98
CA PHE A 153 9.85 -5.34 -13.40
C PHE A 153 10.93 -5.51 -14.47
N LEU A 154 11.47 -6.73 -14.55
CA LEU A 154 12.34 -7.15 -15.64
C LEU A 154 11.56 -8.11 -16.53
N ASP A 155 11.62 -7.89 -17.85
CA ASP A 155 11.07 -8.83 -18.81
C ASP A 155 12.03 -10.02 -19.03
N ALA A 156 11.65 -10.96 -19.91
CA ALA A 156 12.49 -12.10 -20.26
C ALA A 156 13.84 -11.71 -20.92
N ASN A 157 14.00 -10.45 -21.36
CA ASN A 157 15.21 -9.90 -21.96
C ASN A 157 16.01 -9.01 -20.99
N ASN A 158 15.69 -9.02 -19.70
CA ASN A 158 16.25 -8.12 -18.68
C ASN A 158 16.02 -6.62 -18.96
N GLN A 159 14.99 -6.26 -19.73
CA GLN A 159 14.57 -4.86 -19.89
C GLN A 159 13.69 -4.45 -18.71
N ARG A 160 14.00 -3.28 -18.14
CA ARG A 160 13.22 -2.69 -17.04
C ARG A 160 11.97 -2.03 -17.59
N TYR A 161 10.82 -2.34 -17.01
CA TYR A 161 9.57 -1.63 -17.26
C TYR A 161 8.84 -1.33 -15.94
N ILE A 162 7.96 -0.33 -15.98
CA ILE A 162 7.13 0.06 -14.85
C ILE A 162 5.73 -0.44 -15.12
N GLU A 163 5.15 -1.17 -14.18
CA GLU A 163 3.75 -1.59 -14.24
C GLU A 163 3.04 -1.31 -12.92
N LYS A 164 1.74 -1.10 -12.98
CA LYS A 164 0.93 -0.80 -11.79
C LYS A 164 0.72 -2.08 -11.00
N LEU A 165 0.98 -2.05 -9.70
CA LEU A 165 0.70 -3.19 -8.84
C LEU A 165 -0.82 -3.37 -8.68
N ILE A 166 -1.23 -4.59 -8.40
CA ILE A 166 -2.60 -5.01 -8.17
C ILE A 166 -2.79 -5.24 -6.67
N TYR A 167 -3.90 -4.79 -6.11
CA TYR A 167 -4.20 -5.07 -4.70
C TYR A 167 -4.65 -6.53 -4.52
N ASP A 168 -3.92 -7.33 -3.75
CA ASP A 168 -4.33 -8.68 -3.35
C ASP A 168 -5.16 -8.60 -2.05
N PRO A 169 -6.47 -8.85 -2.09
CA PRO A 169 -7.33 -8.77 -0.92
C PRO A 169 -7.05 -9.86 0.12
N ILE A 170 -6.41 -10.97 -0.27
CA ILE A 170 -6.05 -12.05 0.65
C ILE A 170 -4.85 -11.64 1.49
N ARG A 171 -3.84 -11.06 0.86
CA ARG A 171 -2.58 -10.65 1.51
C ARG A 171 -2.62 -9.24 2.05
N LYS A 172 -3.60 -8.44 1.60
CA LYS A 172 -3.75 -7.00 1.89
C LYS A 172 -2.52 -6.19 1.45
N THR A 173 -1.95 -6.55 0.31
CA THR A 173 -0.73 -5.95 -0.24
C THR A 173 -0.89 -5.65 -1.72
N CYS A 174 -0.12 -4.71 -2.24
CA CYS A 174 -0.02 -4.45 -3.68
C CYS A 174 1.08 -5.34 -4.28
N GLU A 175 0.73 -6.24 -5.20
CA GLU A 175 1.62 -7.22 -5.81
C GLU A 175 1.52 -7.20 -7.35
N TYR A 176 2.54 -7.70 -8.02
CA TYR A 176 2.56 -7.78 -9.49
C TYR A 176 1.55 -8.78 -10.05
N SER A 177 1.35 -9.88 -9.34
CA SER A 177 0.42 -10.94 -9.70
C SER A 177 -0.28 -11.42 -8.44
N ALA A 178 -1.51 -10.97 -8.21
CA ALA A 178 -2.33 -11.48 -7.14
C ALA A 178 -2.86 -12.87 -7.56
N PRO A 179 -2.44 -13.99 -6.93
CA PRO A 179 -2.87 -15.33 -7.32
C PRO A 179 -4.39 -15.51 -7.16
N SER A 180 -4.94 -14.79 -6.18
CA SER A 180 -6.37 -14.62 -5.91
C SER A 180 -7.15 -14.02 -7.08
N CYS A 181 -6.45 -13.37 -8.01
CA CYS A 181 -7.01 -12.63 -9.12
C CYS A 181 -6.68 -13.30 -10.47
N SER A 182 -6.48 -14.63 -10.45
CA SER A 182 -6.29 -15.42 -11.66
C SER A 182 -7.42 -15.11 -12.65
N ARG A 183 -7.04 -14.60 -13.83
CA ARG A 183 -7.92 -14.23 -14.94
C ARG A 183 -8.61 -15.49 -15.49
N GLY A 184 -9.65 -15.94 -14.80
CA GLY A 184 -10.40 -17.14 -15.16
C GLY A 184 -11.05 -17.79 -13.94
N GLN A 185 -12.39 -17.74 -13.93
CA GLN A 185 -13.30 -18.47 -13.04
C GLN A 185 -13.57 -17.84 -11.66
N ILE A 186 -14.16 -16.65 -11.64
CA ILE A 186 -15.24 -16.42 -10.68
C ILE A 186 -16.44 -17.22 -11.22
N PRO A 187 -16.95 -18.26 -10.54
CA PRO A 187 -18.21 -18.86 -10.94
C PRO A 187 -19.26 -17.76 -10.94
N ALA A 188 -19.96 -17.59 -12.07
CA ALA A 188 -21.03 -16.60 -12.17
C ALA A 188 -21.95 -16.76 -10.96
N PRO A 189 -22.33 -15.65 -10.27
CA PRO A 189 -23.31 -15.75 -9.21
C PRO A 189 -24.53 -16.47 -9.77
N GLU A 190 -24.94 -17.58 -9.14
CA GLU A 190 -26.18 -18.25 -9.47
C GLU A 190 -27.29 -17.19 -9.40
N LEU A 191 -27.81 -16.81 -10.57
CA LEU A 191 -28.96 -15.95 -10.68
C LEU A 191 -30.06 -16.57 -9.81
N PRO A 192 -30.72 -15.80 -8.93
CA PRO A 192 -31.82 -16.30 -8.15
C PRO A 192 -32.84 -16.92 -9.13
N ALA A 193 -33.17 -18.18 -8.89
CA ALA A 193 -34.05 -18.96 -9.75
C ALA A 193 -35.29 -18.13 -10.07
N THR A 194 -35.47 -17.82 -11.37
CA THR A 194 -36.65 -17.11 -11.83
C THR A 194 -37.84 -18.04 -11.66
N THR A 195 -38.62 -17.83 -10.61
CA THR A 195 -39.87 -18.55 -10.37
C THR A 195 -40.80 -18.27 -11.55
N THR A 196 -40.82 -19.19 -12.50
CA THR A 196 -41.75 -19.13 -13.63
C THR A 196 -43.11 -19.54 -13.10
N THR A 197 -43.97 -18.55 -12.85
CA THR A 197 -45.36 -18.79 -12.49
C THR A 197 -46.10 -19.29 -13.72
N THR A 198 -46.31 -20.61 -13.79
CA THR A 198 -47.18 -21.25 -14.80
C THR A 198 -48.61 -20.73 -14.63
N PRO A 199 -49.24 -20.16 -15.67
CA PRO A 199 -50.65 -19.81 -15.62
C PRO A 199 -51.53 -21.07 -15.62
N GLU A 200 -52.46 -21.10 -14.67
CA GLU A 200 -53.48 -22.13 -14.46
C GLU A 200 -54.46 -22.20 -15.66
N PRO A 201 -54.77 -23.39 -16.19
CA PRO A 201 -55.71 -23.51 -17.31
C PRO A 201 -57.15 -23.30 -16.83
N THR A 202 -57.80 -22.25 -17.35
CA THR A 202 -59.23 -21.99 -17.16
C THR A 202 -60.05 -23.08 -17.85
N THR A 203 -60.76 -23.87 -17.06
CA THR A 203 -61.73 -24.86 -17.57
C THR A 203 -63.07 -24.15 -17.76
N THR A 204 -63.53 -24.04 -19.01
CA THR A 204 -64.89 -23.59 -19.34
C THR A 204 -65.78 -24.81 -19.48
N THR A 205 -66.85 -24.85 -18.68
CA THR A 205 -67.94 -25.83 -18.74
C THR A 205 -69.13 -25.24 -19.50
#